data_AF-A0A0G0MLY1-F1
#
_entry.id   AF-A0A0G0MLY1-F1
#
_cell.length_a   1.000
_cell.length_b   1.000
_cell.length_c   1.000
_cell.angle_alpha   90.00
_cell.angle_beta   90.00
_cell.angle_gamma   90.00
#
_symmetry.space_group_name_H-M   'P 1'
#
loop_
_entity.id
_entity.type
_entity.pdbx_description
1 polymer ?
#
loop_
_entity_poly.entity_id
_entity_poly.type
_entity_poly.pdbx_seq_one_letter_code
_entity_poly.pdbx_strand_id
1 'polypeptide(L)'
;MKNEIVKNSDLGVSACWLAKGGILERLEPIDHRRVAFVFQLEDWMKADEQRFWNDTLLINAKAYFSAIKELKLRLHASSGTTL
;
A
#
# COMPACT_ATOMS: atom_id res chain seq x y z
N MET A 1 -14.05 -9.28 -16.02
CA MET A 1 -13.93 -9.76 -14.63
C MET A 1 -13.67 -8.55 -13.75
N LYS A 2 -14.39 -8.38 -12.63
CA LYS A 2 -13.98 -7.42 -11.61
C LYS A 2 -12.79 -8.05 -10.87
N ASN A 3 -11.64 -7.39 -10.88
CA ASN A 3 -10.56 -7.77 -9.98
C ASN A 3 -11.03 -7.44 -8.56
N GLU A 4 -10.90 -8.40 -7.66
CA GLU A 4 -11.15 -8.15 -6.24
C GLU A 4 -10.12 -7.15 -5.73
N ILE A 5 -10.51 -6.32 -4.76
CA ILE A 5 -9.65 -5.28 -4.21
C ILE A 5 -9.47 -5.47 -2.71
N VAL A 6 -8.31 -5.09 -2.20
CA VAL A 6 -8.02 -4.99 -0.77
C VAL A 6 -7.63 -3.56 -0.43
N LYS A 7 -8.02 -3.10 0.76
CA LYS A 7 -7.72 -1.76 1.26
C LYS A 7 -6.84 -1.88 2.50
N ASN A 8 -5.77 -1.09 2.55
CA ASN A 8 -4.96 -0.93 3.76
C ASN A 8 -4.64 0.55 3.96
N SER A 9 -4.62 1.00 5.22
CA SER A 9 -4.27 2.38 5.58
C SER A 9 -2.88 2.50 6.21
N ASP A 10 -2.27 1.37 6.54
CA ASP A 10 -0.90 1.32 7.06
C ASP A 10 0.10 1.46 5.92
N LEU A 11 0.98 2.46 6.03
CA LEU A 11 2.01 2.75 5.03
C LEU A 11 3.06 1.64 4.95
N GLY A 12 3.41 1.00 6.07
CA GLY A 12 4.40 -0.06 6.12
C GLY A 12 3.91 -1.31 5.42
N VAL A 13 2.73 -1.81 5.78
CA VAL A 13 2.11 -2.97 5.11
C VAL A 13 1.90 -2.71 3.62
N SER A 14 1.41 -1.52 3.26
CA SER A 14 1.19 -1.14 1.86
C SER A 14 2.50 -1.08 1.07
N ALA A 15 3.58 -0.58 1.68
CA ALA A 15 4.89 -0.57 1.06
C ALA A 15 5.45 -1.98 0.87
N CYS A 16 5.19 -2.91 1.81
CA CYS A 16 5.53 -4.31 1.65
C CYS A 16 4.83 -4.94 0.45
N TRP A 17 3.51 -4.72 0.32
CA TRP A 17 2.75 -5.24 -0.81
C TRP A 17 3.24 -4.67 -2.13
N LEU A 18 3.45 -3.35 -2.22
CA LEU A 18 3.96 -2.71 -3.43
C LEU A 18 5.37 -3.23 -3.80
N ALA A 19 6.26 -3.36 -2.83
CA ALA A 19 7.61 -3.88 -3.05
C ALA A 19 7.65 -5.35 -3.49
N LYS A 20 6.60 -6.13 -3.20
CA LYS A 20 6.43 -7.52 -3.67
C LYS A 20 5.68 -7.64 -5.00
N GLY A 21 5.34 -6.52 -5.63
CA GLY A 21 4.67 -6.48 -6.94
C GLY A 21 3.15 -6.33 -6.86
N GLY A 22 2.58 -6.02 -5.69
CA GLY A 22 1.17 -5.70 -5.56
C GLY A 22 0.79 -4.47 -6.40
N ILE A 23 -0.33 -4.55 -7.11
CA ILE A 23 -0.78 -3.50 -8.03
C ILE A 23 -1.65 -2.51 -7.25
N LEU A 24 -1.09 -1.33 -6.95
CA LEU A 24 -1.84 -0.22 -6.37
C LEU A 24 -2.72 0.44 -7.44
N GLU A 25 -4.03 0.29 -7.32
CA GLU A 25 -4.99 0.89 -8.27
C GLU A 25 -5.22 2.36 -8.00
N ARG A 26 -5.49 2.72 -6.73
CA ARG A 26 -5.83 4.10 -6.36
C ARG A 26 -5.62 4.37 -4.87
N LEU A 27 -5.70 5.64 -4.54
CA LEU A 27 -5.86 6.14 -3.19
C LEU A 27 -7.33 6.48 -2.96
N GLU A 28 -7.87 6.06 -1.83
CA GLU A 28 -9.27 6.32 -1.46
C GLU A 28 -9.32 7.07 -0.12
N PRO A 29 -9.78 8.33 -0.08
CA PRO A 29 -9.94 9.06 1.16
C PRO A 29 -10.88 8.32 2.11
N ILE A 30 -10.44 8.12 3.35
CA ILE A 30 -11.29 7.60 4.44
C ILE A 30 -11.95 8.79 5.15
N ASP A 31 -11.16 9.84 5.41
CA ASP A 31 -11.61 11.11 5.98
C ASP A 31 -10.66 12.24 5.56
N HIS A 32 -10.81 13.43 6.16
CA HIS A 32 -10.02 14.63 5.88
C HIS A 32 -8.52 14.50 6.21
N ARG A 33 -8.08 13.43 6.89
CA ARG A 33 -6.67 13.19 7.27
C ARG A 33 -6.13 11.85 6.80
N ARG A 34 -7.00 10.87 6.53
CA ARG A 34 -6.61 9.48 6.25
C ARG A 34 -7.02 9.03 4.86
N VAL A 35 -6.17 8.20 4.28
CA VAL A 35 -6.33 7.61 2.96
C VAL A 35 -6.07 6.11 3.06
N ALA A 36 -6.86 5.31 2.35
CA ALA A 36 -6.61 3.91 2.09
C ALA A 36 -5.85 3.74 0.77
N PHE A 37 -4.83 2.89 0.78
CA PHE A 37 -4.21 2.34 -0.40
C PHE A 37 -5.05 1.17 -0.90
N VAL A 38 -5.57 1.27 -2.13
CA VAL A 38 -6.42 0.24 -2.74
C VAL A 38 -5.60 -0.57 -3.72
N PHE A 39 -5.36 -1.83 -3.39
CA PHE A 39 -4.63 -2.78 -4.23
C PHE A 39 -5.56 -3.79 -4.89
N GLN A 40 -5.12 -4.36 -6.01
CA GLN A 40 -5.67 -5.62 -6.50
C GLN A 40 -5.41 -6.70 -5.47
N LEU A 41 -6.44 -7.45 -5.09
CA LEU A 41 -6.34 -8.51 -4.10
C LEU A 41 -5.49 -9.64 -4.67
N GLU A 42 -4.51 -10.06 -3.87
CA GLU A 42 -3.67 -11.21 -4.15
C GLU A 42 -3.70 -12.17 -2.96
N ASP A 43 -3.64 -13.48 -3.21
CA ASP A 43 -3.75 -14.54 -2.18
C ASP A 43 -2.72 -14.39 -1.06
N TRP A 44 -1.55 -13.81 -1.35
CA TRP A 44 -0.45 -13.66 -0.41
C TRP A 44 -0.58 -12.45 0.52
N MET A 45 -1.43 -11.47 0.21
CA MET A 45 -1.46 -10.18 0.92
C MET A 45 -1.86 -10.33 2.39
N LYS A 46 -2.85 -11.18 2.69
CA LYS A 46 -3.30 -11.43 4.06
C LYS A 46 -2.23 -12.11 4.91
N ALA A 47 -1.51 -13.07 4.33
CA ALA A 47 -0.42 -13.75 5.02
C ALA A 47 0.77 -12.82 5.28
N ASP A 48 1.08 -11.95 4.32
CA ASP A 48 2.15 -10.94 4.48
C ASP A 48 1.81 -9.88 5.52
N GLU A 49 0.56 -9.43 5.59
CA GLU A 49 0.13 -8.51 6.64
C GLU A 49 0.32 -9.13 8.03
N GLN A 50 -0.09 -10.39 8.20
CA GLN A 50 0.13 -11.10 9.47
C GLN A 50 1.62 -11.24 9.77
N ARG A 51 2.45 -11.58 8.78
CA ARG A 51 3.92 -11.71 8.96
C ARG A 51 4.58 -10.37 9.29
N PHE A 52 4.10 -9.27 8.72
CA PHE A 52 4.58 -7.93 9.01
C PHE A 52 4.38 -7.57 10.48
N TRP A 53 3.16 -7.76 11.00
CA TRP A 53 2.86 -7.45 12.40
C TRP A 53 3.52 -8.40 13.41
N ASN A 54 3.96 -9.57 12.95
CA ASN A 54 4.67 -10.55 13.77
C ASN A 54 6.20 -10.47 13.62
N ASP A 55 6.74 -9.45 12.94
CA ASP A 55 8.18 -9.29 12.69
C ASP A 55 8.84 -10.49 11.95
N THR A 56 8.06 -11.21 11.14
CA THR A 56 8.53 -12.41 10.40
C THR A 56 8.56 -12.22 8.88
N LEU A 57 8.13 -11.06 8.37
CA LEU A 57 8.14 -10.78 6.93
C LEU A 57 9.55 -10.41 6.46
N LEU A 58 10.15 -11.28 5.63
CA LEU A 58 11.40 -10.97 4.92
C LEU A 58 11.10 -10.22 3.63
N ILE A 59 11.73 -9.05 3.46
CA ILE A 59 11.58 -8.21 2.28
C ILE A 59 12.90 -7.56 1.87
N ASN A 60 13.07 -7.35 0.56
CA ASN A 60 14.23 -6.61 0.07
C ASN A 60 14.15 -5.14 0.54
N ALA A 61 15.10 -4.73 1.37
CA ALA A 61 15.10 -3.40 1.98
C ALA A 61 15.08 -2.26 0.94
N LYS A 62 15.83 -2.40 -0.18
CA LYS A 62 15.87 -1.39 -1.25
C LYS A 62 14.50 -1.22 -1.90
N ALA A 63 13.84 -2.34 -2.23
CA ALA A 63 12.49 -2.32 -2.80
C ALA A 63 11.48 -1.71 -1.80
N TYR A 64 11.55 -2.10 -0.53
CA TYR A 64 10.67 -1.59 0.53
C TYR A 64 10.77 -0.08 0.72
N PHE A 65 11.98 0.46 0.88
CA PHE A 65 12.16 1.91 1.03
C PHE A 65 11.81 2.69 -0.24
N SER A 66 12.02 2.10 -1.42
CA SER A 66 11.57 2.71 -2.68
C SER A 66 10.05 2.77 -2.75
N ALA A 67 9.36 1.69 -2.35
CA ALA A 67 7.91 1.64 -2.25
C ALA A 67 7.36 2.67 -1.25
N ILE A 68 7.96 2.82 -0.06
CA ILE A 68 7.58 3.89 0.89
C ILE A 68 7.65 5.27 0.23
N LYS A 69 8.76 5.56 -0.47
CA LYS A 69 8.94 6.84 -1.15
C LYS A 69 7.86 7.06 -2.22
N GLU A 70 7.57 6.02 -3.01
CA GLU A 70 6.53 6.08 -4.04
C GLU A 70 5.15 6.34 -3.44
N LEU A 71 4.76 5.60 -2.40
CA LEU A 71 3.46 5.77 -1.73
C LEU A 71 3.31 7.18 -1.13
N LYS A 72 4.35 7.71 -0.51
CA LYS A 72 4.36 9.10 -0.02
C LYS A 72 4.21 10.11 -1.14
N LEU A 73 4.91 9.94 -2.26
CA LEU A 73 4.77 10.81 -3.44
C LEU A 73 3.33 10.81 -3.97
N ARG A 74 2.68 9.63 -4.03
CA ARG A 74 1.28 9.52 -4.44
C ARG A 74 0.33 10.25 -3.48
N LEU A 75 0.55 10.17 -2.16
CA LEU A 75 -0.24 10.91 -1.16
C LEU A 75 -0.10 12.44 -1.32
N HIS A 76 1.11 12.92 -1.61
CA HIS A 76 1.34 14.34 -1.86
C HIS A 76 0.68 14.80 -3.16
N ALA A 77 0.78 13.99 -4.22
CA ALA A 77 0.14 14.28 -5.50
C ALA A 77 -1.40 14.31 -5.39
N SER A 78 -2.00 13.37 -4.64
CA SER A 78 -3.46 13.36 -4.43
C SER A 78 -3.98 14.52 -3.58
N SER A 79 -3.13 15.13 -2.76
CA SER A 79 -3.49 16.28 -1.92
C SER A 79 -3.35 17.63 -2.65
N GLY A 80 -2.84 17.63 -3.88
CA GLY A 80 -2.44 18.84 -4.62
C GLY A 80 -3.48 19.42 -5.60
N THR A 81 -4.71 18.89 -5.69
CA THR A 81 -5.74 19.38 -6.65
C THR A 81 -6.70 20.39 -6.02
N THR A 82 -6.18 21.44 -5.39
CA THR A 82 -6.99 22.62 -5.04
C THR A 82 -6.15 23.89 -5.20
N LEU A 83 -6.16 24.45 -6.40
CA LEU A 83 -5.93 25.85 -6.70
C LEU A 83 -6.98 26.29 -7.73
#